data_AF-A0A1Y6KLU0-F1
#
_entry.id   AF-A0A1Y6KLU0-F1
#
_cell.length_a   1.000
_cell.length_b   1.000
_cell.length_c   1.000
_cell.angle_alpha   90.00
_cell.angle_beta   90.00
_cell.angle_gamma   90.00
#
_symmetry.space_group_name_H-M   'P 1'
#
loop_
_entity.id
_entity.type
_entity.pdbx_description
1 polymer ?
#
loop_
_entity_poly.entity_id
_entity_poly.type
_entity_poly.pdbx_seq_one_letter_code
_entity_poly.pdbx_strand_id
1 'polypeptide(L)'
;MRTILASVLLLGGLTATAAAMPLAPISTSSEPVIIQVAGGCGPGWHRGPYGGCLRNFANPAAHACPRGFHIGPGGRCRGNGR
;
A
#
# COMPACT_ATOMS: atom_id res chain seq x y z
N MET A 1 -9.16 -70.95 -8.27
CA MET A 1 -9.06 -70.04 -7.11
C MET A 1 -7.77 -69.21 -7.10
N ARG A 2 -6.58 -69.82 -7.31
CA ARG A 2 -5.29 -69.11 -7.34
C ARG A 2 -5.15 -68.04 -8.44
N THR A 3 -5.78 -68.24 -9.60
CA THR A 3 -5.73 -67.30 -10.74
C THR A 3 -6.60 -66.06 -10.56
N ILE A 4 -7.64 -66.15 -9.72
CA ILE A 4 -8.58 -65.04 -9.46
C ILE A 4 -7.93 -64.00 -8.54
N LEU A 5 -7.10 -64.44 -7.59
CA LEU A 5 -6.35 -63.57 -6.68
C LEU A 5 -5.31 -62.73 -7.42
N ALA A 6 -4.68 -63.27 -8.48
CA ALA A 6 -3.68 -62.56 -9.26
C ALA A 6 -4.28 -61.40 -10.08
N SER A 7 -5.50 -61.58 -10.62
CA SER A 7 -6.20 -60.55 -11.39
C SER A 7 -6.66 -59.36 -10.55
N VAL A 8 -7.01 -59.57 -9.27
CA VAL A 8 -7.47 -58.48 -8.39
C VAL A 8 -6.31 -57.56 -7.98
N LEU A 9 -5.11 -58.12 -7.80
CA LEU A 9 -3.92 -57.35 -7.42
C LEU A 9 -3.45 -56.41 -8.54
N LEU A 10 -3.57 -56.84 -9.79
CA LEU A 10 -3.22 -56.05 -10.97
C LEU A 10 -4.17 -54.87 -11.21
N LEU A 11 -5.45 -54.99 -10.88
CA LEU A 11 -6.42 -53.89 -11.00
C LEU A 11 -6.36 -52.89 -9.83
N GLY A 12 -5.93 -53.33 -8.64
CA GLY A 12 -5.85 -52.46 -7.45
C GLY A 12 -4.65 -51.53 -7.40
N GLY A 13 -3.62 -51.74 -8.23
CA GLY A 13 -2.34 -51.02 -8.16
C GLY A 13 -2.27 -49.68 -8.89
N LEU A 14 -3.35 -49.25 -9.57
CA LEU A 14 -3.33 -48.09 -10.47
C LEU A 14 -3.92 -46.81 -9.88
N THR A 15 -4.09 -46.73 -8.55
CA THR A 15 -4.52 -45.48 -7.88
C THR A 15 -3.36 -44.50 -7.80
N ALA A 16 -3.00 -43.92 -8.95
CA ALA A 16 -2.12 -42.77 -9.02
C ALA A 16 -2.77 -41.61 -8.25
N THR A 17 -2.14 -41.19 -7.16
CA THR A 17 -2.55 -40.00 -6.43
C THR A 17 -2.18 -38.78 -7.28
N ALA A 18 -3.19 -38.08 -7.82
CA ALA A 18 -2.99 -36.79 -8.44
C ALA A 18 -2.62 -35.78 -7.35
N ALA A 19 -1.32 -35.47 -7.22
CA ALA A 19 -0.86 -34.41 -6.35
C ALA A 19 -1.26 -33.06 -6.98
N ALA A 20 -2.37 -32.49 -6.52
CA ALA A 20 -2.70 -31.10 -6.84
C ALA A 20 -1.61 -30.20 -6.25
N MET A 21 -0.89 -29.48 -7.09
CA MET A 21 0.05 -28.45 -6.63
C MET A 21 -0.75 -27.41 -5.83
N PRO A 22 -0.39 -27.13 -4.57
CA PRO A 22 -1.06 -26.10 -3.79
C PRO A 22 -0.88 -24.76 -4.48
N LEU A 23 -1.97 -24.01 -4.62
CA LEU A 23 -1.93 -22.66 -5.17
C LEU A 23 -1.09 -21.78 -4.24
N ALA A 24 0.08 -21.35 -4.73
CA ALA A 24 0.95 -20.47 -3.96
C ALA A 24 0.23 -19.14 -3.65
N PRO A 25 0.30 -18.64 -2.41
CA PRO A 25 -0.30 -17.36 -2.07
C PRO A 25 0.39 -16.24 -2.84
N ILE A 26 -0.41 -15.40 -3.48
CA ILE A 26 0.08 -14.20 -4.15
C ILE A 26 0.57 -13.23 -3.07
N SER A 27 1.86 -12.94 -3.04
CA SER A 27 2.41 -11.92 -2.15
C SER A 27 1.97 -10.55 -2.66
N THR A 28 0.83 -10.06 -2.19
CA THR A 28 0.45 -8.65 -2.33
C THR A 28 1.33 -7.85 -1.38
N SER A 29 2.57 -7.61 -1.78
CA SER A 29 3.42 -6.66 -1.08
C SER A 29 2.64 -5.35 -0.97
N SER A 30 2.57 -4.80 0.25
CA SER A 30 1.84 -3.56 0.54
C SER A 30 2.48 -2.32 -0.11
N GLU A 31 3.52 -2.52 -0.92
CA GLU A 31 4.14 -1.47 -1.70
C GLU A 31 3.25 -1.10 -2.88
N PRO A 32 2.85 0.18 -2.99
CA PRO A 32 1.95 0.60 -4.04
C PRO A 32 2.65 0.46 -5.39
N VAL A 33 2.12 -0.43 -6.25
CA VAL A 33 2.53 -0.56 -7.67
C VAL A 33 2.33 0.77 -8.43
N ILE A 34 1.50 1.67 -7.89
CA ILE A 34 1.23 3.01 -8.39
C ILE A 34 1.66 4.05 -7.35
N ILE A 35 2.71 4.83 -7.64
CA ILE A 35 3.07 5.99 -6.83
C ILE A 35 2.08 7.15 -7.07
N GLN A 36 1.54 7.71 -5.98
CA GLN A 36 0.65 8.88 -6.06
C GLN A 36 1.49 10.14 -6.28
N VAL A 37 1.45 10.72 -7.49
CA VAL A 37 2.06 12.03 -7.75
C VAL A 37 1.31 13.10 -6.92
N ALA A 38 2.04 13.85 -6.10
CA ALA A 38 1.49 14.88 -5.20
C ALA A 38 0.33 14.39 -4.30
N GLY A 39 0.40 13.16 -3.79
CA GLY A 39 -0.65 12.59 -2.94
C GLY A 39 -2.01 12.43 -3.65
N GLY A 40 -2.02 12.41 -4.99
CA GLY A 40 -3.21 12.28 -5.81
C GLY A 40 -3.94 13.59 -6.12
N CYS A 41 -3.44 14.74 -5.65
CA CYS A 41 -4.09 16.05 -5.86
C CYS A 41 -3.57 16.82 -7.09
N GLY A 42 -2.53 16.32 -7.75
CA GLY A 42 -1.94 16.95 -8.93
C GLY A 42 -0.95 18.09 -8.62
N PRO A 43 -0.29 18.65 -9.65
CA PRO A 43 0.72 19.70 -9.48
C PRO A 43 0.15 20.96 -8.81
N GLY A 44 0.83 21.46 -7.78
CA GLY A 44 0.40 22.66 -7.05
C GLY A 44 -0.68 22.41 -5.99
N TRP A 45 -0.96 21.15 -5.64
CA TRP A 45 -1.89 20.76 -4.60
C TRP A 45 -1.30 19.65 -3.71
N HIS A 46 -1.83 19.50 -2.49
CA HIS A 46 -1.50 18.40 -1.58
C HIS A 46 -2.76 17.89 -0.88
N ARG A 47 -2.72 16.64 -0.42
CA ARG A 47 -3.81 16.05 0.37
C ARG A 47 -3.77 16.61 1.80
N GLY A 48 -4.86 17.22 2.23
CA GLY A 48 -5.03 17.74 3.58
C GLY A 48 -5.43 16.66 4.60
N PRO A 49 -5.41 16.97 5.90
CA PRO A 49 -5.74 16.03 6.98
C PRO A 49 -7.19 15.52 6.93
N TYR A 50 -8.09 16.24 6.28
CA TYR A 50 -9.49 15.84 6.09
C TYR A 50 -9.74 15.15 4.74
N GLY A 51 -8.70 14.71 4.03
CA GLY A 51 -8.80 13.99 2.75
C GLY A 51 -9.06 14.84 1.52
N GLY A 52 -9.35 16.15 1.68
CA GLY A 52 -9.51 17.08 0.57
C GLY A 52 -8.18 17.52 -0.05
N CYS A 53 -8.22 17.98 -1.31
CA CYS A 53 -7.07 18.59 -1.96
C CYS A 53 -6.99 20.08 -1.62
N LEU A 54 -5.88 20.47 -1.02
CA LEU A 54 -5.57 21.85 -0.66
C LEU A 54 -4.56 22.39 -1.66
N ARG A 55 -4.70 23.67 -2.05
CA ARG A 55 -3.66 24.32 -2.84
C ARG A 55 -2.37 24.23 -2.05
N ASN A 56 -1.29 23.83 -2.71
CA ASN A 56 0.03 24.18 -2.24
C ASN A 56 0.00 25.70 -2.21
N PHE A 57 -0.06 26.27 -1.01
CA PHE A 57 0.18 27.69 -0.84
C PHE A 57 1.62 27.88 -1.28
N ALA A 58 1.79 28.22 -2.55
CA ALA A 58 3.03 28.30 -3.30
C ALA A 58 3.95 29.42 -2.82
N ASN A 59 3.73 29.91 -1.60
CA ASN A 59 4.40 31.07 -1.08
C ASN A 59 5.32 30.67 0.08
N PRO A 60 6.59 30.31 -0.21
CA PRO A 60 7.63 30.24 0.80
C PRO A 60 7.71 31.53 1.63
N ALA A 61 7.31 32.68 1.07
CA ALA A 61 7.22 33.96 1.81
C ALA A 61 5.94 34.13 2.65
N ALA A 62 4.94 33.24 2.53
CA ALA A 62 3.91 33.10 3.56
C ALA A 62 4.48 32.43 4.83
N HIS A 63 5.63 31.76 4.71
CA HIS A 63 6.55 31.56 5.81
C HIS A 63 7.49 32.78 5.88
N ALA A 64 6.94 33.98 6.10
CA ALA A 64 7.75 35.12 6.55
C ALA A 64 8.54 34.76 7.83
N CYS A 65 8.12 33.67 8.48
CA CYS A 65 8.64 33.15 9.71
C CYS A 65 9.34 31.79 9.51
N PRO A 66 10.48 31.57 10.20
CA PRO A 66 11.16 30.28 10.22
C PRO A 66 10.23 29.13 10.63
N ARG A 67 10.62 27.88 10.31
CA ARG A 67 9.88 26.69 10.76
C ARG A 67 9.71 26.71 12.28
N GLY A 68 8.46 26.54 12.74
CA GLY A 68 8.08 26.62 14.16
C GLY A 68 7.52 27.98 14.61
N PHE A 69 7.42 28.96 13.70
CA PHE A 69 6.92 30.30 13.99
C PHE A 69 5.72 30.65 13.09
N HIS A 70 4.82 31.49 13.58
CA HIS A 70 3.66 32.02 12.84
C HIS A 70 3.67 33.56 12.83
N ILE A 71 2.97 34.17 11.88
CA ILE A 71 2.79 35.64 11.84
C ILE A 71 1.81 36.03 12.95
N GLY A 72 2.32 36.72 13.96
CA GLY A 72 1.52 37.24 15.06
C GLY A 72 0.96 38.64 14.80
N PRO A 73 0.21 39.20 15.75
CA PRO A 73 -0.28 40.58 15.68
C PRO A 73 0.89 41.56 15.50
N GLY A 74 0.86 42.36 14.43
CA GLY A 74 1.96 43.27 14.05
C GLY A 74 2.91 42.73 12.97
N GLY A 75 2.58 41.60 12.33
CA GLY A 75 3.34 41.10 11.16
C GLY A 75 4.68 40.45 11.51
N ARG A 76 4.99 40.27 12.80
CA ARG A 76 6.24 39.67 13.29
C ARG A 76 6.07 38.19 13.60
N CYS A 77 7.15 37.45 13.47
CA CYS A 77 7.20 36.02 13.71
C CYS A 77 7.20 35.70 15.20
N ARG A 78 6.30 34.81 15.62
CA ARG A 78 6.10 34.37 17.01
C ARG A 78 6.13 32.84 17.09
N GLY A 79 6.81 32.29 18.08
CA GLY A 79 6.77 30.85 18.35
C GLY A 79 5.48 30.46 19.05
N ASN A 80 5.04 29.21 18.88
CA ASN A 80 3.95 28.66 19.69
C ASN A 80 4.45 28.41 21.13
N GLY A 81 4.45 29.45 21.98
CA GLY A 81 4.55 29.31 23.44
C GLY A 81 5.94 29.37 24.09
N ARG A 82 6.81 30.30 23.70
CA ARG A 82 7.85 30.86 24.59
C ARG A 82 7.95 32.37 24.38
#